data_AF-A0A212CMF9-F1
#
_entry.id   AF-A0A212CMF9-F1
#
_cell.length_a   1.000
_cell.length_b   1.000
_cell.length_c   1.000
_cell.angle_alpha   90.00
_cell.angle_beta   90.00
_cell.angle_gamma   90.00
#
_symmetry.space_group_name_H-M   'P 1'
#
loop_
_entity.id
_entity.type
_entity.pdbx_description
1 polymer ?
#
loop_
_entity_poly.entity_id
_entity_poly.type
_entity_poly.pdbx_seq_one_letter_code
_entity_poly.pdbx_strand_id
1 'polypeptide(L)'
;MPVLVTTQQDIDKESQKNNDIIEGIFLDSSENQTLKIITMMQWAVTFCPNALFILKVDEEMFVNIPSLVDYLLNLKKHLEDIYVGRVIHQDTPNRDPNSQEFVPFSEYPEKYYPDYCSREAFVMSQDVARMMYVVFKEVPIIVPADVFVGICAKSIGLIPTHSSRFSGKRHIRYNRCCYKFIFTSSEPTDAEMPLAWKEINSGKECTLLETYYGLVSCKLLTYLDSFKRFHMGTIKNNAMSYDD
;
A
#
# COMPACT_ATOMS: atom_id res chain seq x y z
N MET A 1 -13.76 -8.73 18.60
CA MET A 1 -14.48 -7.48 18.93
C MET A 1 -15.46 -7.21 17.81
N PRO A 2 -16.73 -6.86 18.08
CA PRO A 2 -17.60 -6.38 17.01
C PRO A 2 -16.97 -5.11 16.42
N VAL A 3 -16.90 -5.04 15.10
CA VAL A 3 -16.42 -3.86 14.36
C VAL A 3 -17.35 -2.71 14.76
N LEU A 4 -16.77 -1.66 15.36
CA LEU A 4 -17.51 -0.45 15.68
C LEU A 4 -17.92 0.18 14.35
N VAL A 5 -19.22 0.11 14.01
CA VAL A 5 -19.74 0.75 12.82
C VAL A 5 -19.73 2.26 13.10
N THR A 6 -18.74 2.97 12.56
CA THR A 6 -18.68 4.44 12.62
C THR A 6 -19.92 5.01 11.92
N THR A 7 -20.61 5.95 12.56
CA THR A 7 -21.79 6.57 11.97
C THR A 7 -21.41 7.79 11.13
N GLN A 8 -22.24 8.17 10.15
CA GLN A 8 -22.03 9.42 9.38
C GLN A 8 -21.88 10.63 10.30
N GLN A 9 -22.61 10.66 11.42
CA GLN A 9 -22.51 11.75 12.39
C GLN A 9 -21.14 11.84 13.07
N ASP A 10 -20.46 10.71 13.26
CA ASP A 10 -19.12 10.69 13.84
C ASP A 10 -18.09 11.19 12.82
N ILE A 11 -18.25 10.79 11.55
CA ILE A 11 -17.44 11.28 10.42
C ILE A 11 -17.61 12.80 10.24
N ASP A 12 -18.84 13.31 10.26
CA ASP A 12 -19.12 14.75 10.12
C ASP A 12 -18.44 15.56 11.24
N LYS A 13 -18.48 15.06 12.48
CA LYS A 13 -17.83 15.70 13.63
C LYS A 13 -16.30 15.67 13.51
N GLU A 14 -15.74 14.56 13.07
CA GLU A 14 -14.30 14.42 12.84
C GLU A 14 -13.83 15.37 11.73
N SER A 15 -14.54 15.37 10.60
CA SER A 15 -14.29 16.24 9.45
C SER A 15 -14.30 17.71 9.84
N GLN A 16 -15.31 18.16 10.60
CA GLN A 16 -15.38 19.53 11.11
C GLN A 16 -14.22 19.88 12.05
N LYS A 17 -13.75 18.91 12.83
CA LYS A 17 -12.69 19.12 13.82
C LYS A 17 -11.30 19.18 13.18
N ASN A 18 -11.01 18.26 12.26
CA ASN A 18 -9.65 18.05 11.74
C ASN A 18 -9.45 18.63 10.33
N ASN A 19 -10.52 18.79 9.54
CA ASN A 19 -10.50 19.31 8.16
C ASN A 19 -9.57 18.55 7.20
N ASP A 20 -9.47 17.22 7.37
CA ASP A 20 -8.57 16.33 6.64
C ASP A 20 -9.29 15.15 5.97
N ILE A 21 -10.63 15.16 5.95
CA ILE A 21 -11.45 14.11 5.36
C ILE A 21 -11.96 14.52 3.97
N ILE A 22 -11.85 13.60 3.02
CA ILE A 22 -12.47 13.67 1.69
C ILE A 22 -13.43 12.50 1.57
N GLU A 23 -14.71 12.78 1.36
CA GLU A 23 -15.75 11.76 1.24
C GLU A 23 -16.17 11.58 -0.23
N GLY A 24 -16.13 10.34 -0.71
CA GLY A 24 -16.62 9.95 -2.02
C GLY A 24 -18.08 9.48 -1.97
N ILE A 25 -18.82 9.66 -3.07
CA ILE A 25 -20.24 9.26 -3.16
C ILE A 25 -20.35 7.82 -3.70
N PHE A 26 -19.91 6.85 -2.91
CA PHE A 26 -20.03 5.42 -3.20
C PHE A 26 -19.99 4.62 -1.90
N LEU A 27 -20.49 3.38 -1.93
CA LEU A 27 -20.42 2.49 -0.77
C LEU A 27 -18.97 2.06 -0.54
N ASP A 28 -18.46 2.29 0.66
CA ASP A 28 -17.14 1.80 1.05
C ASP A 28 -17.16 0.28 1.25
N SER A 29 -16.64 -0.45 0.26
CA SER A 29 -16.53 -1.89 0.27
C SER A 29 -15.25 -2.36 -0.43
N SER A 30 -14.93 -3.65 -0.30
CA SER A 30 -13.80 -4.30 -0.97
C SER A 30 -13.89 -4.18 -2.51
N GLU A 31 -15.09 -4.25 -3.06
CA GLU A 31 -15.36 -4.21 -4.50
C GLU A 31 -15.20 -2.78 -5.05
N ASN A 32 -15.46 -1.77 -4.22
CA ASN A 32 -15.41 -0.37 -4.61
C ASN A 32 -14.06 0.31 -4.31
N GLN A 33 -13.02 -0.45 -3.95
CA GLN A 33 -11.68 0.11 -3.70
C GLN A 33 -11.13 0.85 -4.93
N THR A 34 -11.46 0.41 -6.15
CA THR A 34 -11.07 1.12 -7.38
C THR A 34 -11.70 2.51 -7.45
N LEU A 35 -12.95 2.68 -7.01
CA LEU A 35 -13.61 3.99 -6.92
C LEU A 35 -12.93 4.91 -5.90
N LYS A 36 -12.42 4.36 -4.79
CA LYS A 36 -11.59 5.11 -3.85
C LYS A 36 -10.35 5.66 -4.51
N ILE A 37 -9.59 4.82 -5.23
CA ILE A 37 -8.38 5.26 -5.95
C ILE A 37 -8.69 6.35 -6.96
N ILE A 38 -9.73 6.17 -7.78
CA ILE A 38 -10.14 7.17 -8.79
C ILE A 38 -10.48 8.49 -8.10
N THR A 39 -11.25 8.46 -7.02
CA THR A 39 -11.67 9.65 -6.27
C THR A 39 -10.49 10.36 -5.60
N MET A 40 -9.60 9.61 -4.95
CA MET A 40 -8.39 10.15 -4.32
C MET A 40 -7.49 10.84 -5.33
N MET A 41 -7.27 10.21 -6.49
CA MET A 41 -6.43 10.77 -7.55
C MET A 41 -7.08 11.99 -8.22
N GLN A 42 -8.38 11.92 -8.51
CA GLN A 42 -9.13 13.06 -9.02
C GLN A 42 -8.98 14.26 -8.09
N TRP A 43 -9.15 14.05 -6.79
CA TRP A 43 -9.04 15.11 -5.79
C TRP A 43 -7.61 15.66 -5.74
N ALA A 44 -6.59 14.81 -5.68
CA ALA A 44 -5.19 15.23 -5.62
C ALA A 44 -4.76 16.01 -6.87
N VAL A 45 -5.18 15.57 -8.06
CA VAL A 45 -4.90 16.28 -9.33
C VAL A 45 -5.61 17.63 -9.40
N THR A 46 -6.85 17.71 -8.90
CA THR A 46 -7.69 18.91 -9.00
C THR A 46 -7.33 19.97 -7.95
N PHE A 47 -7.15 19.55 -6.69
CA PHE A 47 -7.02 20.45 -5.55
C PHE A 47 -5.59 20.57 -5.02
N CYS A 48 -4.68 19.67 -5.41
CA CYS A 48 -3.26 19.76 -5.08
C CYS A 48 -2.35 19.77 -6.32
N PRO A 49 -2.58 20.66 -7.32
CA PRO A 49 -1.86 20.62 -8.59
C PRO A 49 -0.35 20.89 -8.49
N ASN A 50 0.11 21.51 -7.39
CA ASN A 50 1.52 21.84 -7.17
C ASN A 50 2.24 20.85 -6.25
N ALA A 51 1.55 19.79 -5.78
CA ALA A 51 2.25 18.70 -5.11
C ALA A 51 3.28 18.10 -6.07
N LEU A 52 4.47 17.77 -5.59
CA LEU A 52 5.50 17.09 -6.40
C LEU A 52 5.25 15.59 -6.44
N PHE A 53 4.81 15.04 -5.30
CA PHE A 53 4.60 13.63 -5.08
C PHE A 53 3.28 13.40 -4.37
N ILE A 54 2.61 12.31 -4.75
CA ILE A 54 1.43 11.78 -4.08
C ILE A 54 1.81 10.42 -3.50
N LEU A 55 1.73 10.29 -2.18
CA LEU A 55 1.84 9.01 -1.48
C LEU A 55 0.43 8.46 -1.26
N LYS A 56 0.16 7.27 -1.79
CA LYS A 56 -0.99 6.45 -1.37
C LYS A 56 -0.50 5.44 -0.35
N VAL A 57 -1.23 5.30 0.74
CA VAL A 57 -0.95 4.32 1.79
C VAL A 57 -2.24 3.77 2.39
N ASP A 58 -2.25 2.49 2.77
CA ASP A 58 -3.35 1.87 3.51
C ASP A 58 -3.36 2.29 4.99
N GLU A 59 -4.52 2.29 5.62
CA GLU A 59 -4.73 2.76 7.01
C GLU A 59 -3.93 1.95 8.05
N GLU A 60 -3.62 0.68 7.75
CA GLU A 60 -2.89 -0.22 8.63
C GLU A 60 -1.35 -0.12 8.46
N MET A 61 -0.84 0.98 7.91
CA MET A 61 0.58 1.13 7.59
C MET A 61 1.26 2.20 8.45
N PHE A 62 2.43 1.87 8.95
CA PHE A 62 3.41 2.86 9.38
C PHE A 62 4.13 3.46 8.16
N VAL A 63 4.41 4.77 8.21
CA VAL A 63 5.19 5.48 7.19
C VAL A 63 6.31 6.30 7.83
N ASN A 64 7.55 6.05 7.39
CA ASN A 64 8.71 6.88 7.70
C ASN A 64 8.82 8.03 6.69
N ILE A 65 8.01 9.07 6.92
CA ILE A 65 7.94 10.25 6.03
C ILE A 65 9.31 10.93 5.83
N PRO A 66 10.13 11.21 6.87
CA PRO A 66 11.44 11.84 6.67
C PRO A 66 12.35 11.06 5.72
N SER A 67 12.43 9.74 5.90
CA SER A 67 13.27 8.87 5.08
C SER A 67 12.77 8.75 3.64
N LEU A 68 11.43 8.73 3.45
CA LEU A 68 10.81 8.71 2.14
C LEU A 68 11.03 10.03 1.39
N VAL A 69 10.84 11.17 2.05
CA VAL A 69 11.05 12.50 1.45
C VAL A 69 12.52 12.68 1.06
N ASP A 70 13.47 12.32 1.93
CA ASP A 70 14.90 12.37 1.60
C ASP A 70 15.22 11.51 0.37
N TYR A 71 14.68 10.30 0.28
CA TYR A 71 14.84 9.46 -0.90
C TYR A 71 14.30 10.11 -2.18
N LEU A 72 13.07 10.64 -2.15
CA LEU A 72 12.43 11.24 -3.32
C LEU A 72 13.15 12.51 -3.80
N LEU A 73 13.57 13.38 -2.87
CA LEU A 73 14.31 14.61 -3.22
C LEU A 73 15.73 14.31 -3.75
N ASN A 74 16.33 13.19 -3.33
CA ASN A 74 17.64 12.77 -3.81
C ASN A 74 17.61 12.01 -5.15
N LEU A 75 16.44 11.87 -5.80
CA LEU A 75 16.36 11.32 -7.16
C LEU A 75 17.03 12.23 -8.22
N LYS A 76 17.49 13.43 -7.84
CA LYS A 76 18.43 14.39 -8.48
C LYS A 76 18.24 14.78 -9.96
N LYS A 77 17.48 14.03 -10.77
CA LYS A 77 17.35 14.23 -12.23
C LYS A 77 15.96 13.92 -12.81
N HIS A 78 15.08 13.22 -12.09
CA HIS A 78 13.75 12.86 -12.58
C HIS A 78 12.73 13.02 -11.45
N LEU A 79 12.09 14.18 -11.36
CA LEU A 79 10.92 14.39 -10.48
C LEU A 79 9.60 14.03 -11.19
N GLU A 80 9.72 13.60 -12.44
CA GLU A 80 8.67 13.18 -13.37
C GLU A 80 8.80 11.67 -13.61
N ASP A 81 7.76 11.05 -14.17
CA ASP A 81 7.70 9.61 -14.47
C ASP A 81 7.97 8.72 -13.25
N ILE A 82 7.64 9.19 -12.05
CA ILE A 82 7.79 8.40 -10.82
C ILE A 82 6.51 7.63 -10.59
N TYR A 83 6.65 6.30 -10.55
CA TYR A 83 5.72 5.39 -9.93
C TYR A 83 6.54 4.33 -9.21
N VAL A 84 6.66 4.45 -7.88
CA VAL A 84 7.59 3.66 -7.06
C VAL A 84 6.88 3.03 -5.87
N GLY A 85 7.19 1.78 -5.61
CA GLY A 85 6.57 1.02 -4.54
C GLY A 85 7.16 -0.39 -4.44
N ARG A 86 6.48 -1.27 -3.71
CA ARG A 86 6.80 -2.70 -3.77
C ARG A 86 6.19 -3.30 -5.02
N VAL A 87 6.98 -3.50 -6.07
CA VAL A 87 6.46 -4.06 -7.33
C VAL A 87 6.13 -5.54 -7.20
N ILE A 88 4.96 -5.92 -7.71
CA ILE A 88 4.48 -7.29 -7.89
C ILE A 88 4.66 -7.66 -9.35
N HIS A 89 5.25 -8.83 -9.59
CA HIS A 89 5.54 -9.34 -10.92
C HIS A 89 4.75 -10.62 -11.19
N GLN A 90 4.28 -10.78 -12.43
CA GLN A 90 3.66 -12.01 -12.93
C GLN A 90 2.48 -12.51 -12.07
N ASP A 91 1.75 -11.60 -11.42
CA ASP A 91 0.52 -11.98 -10.72
C ASP A 91 -0.56 -12.39 -11.73
N THR A 92 -1.45 -13.27 -11.30
CA THR A 92 -2.48 -13.86 -12.17
C THR A 92 -3.88 -13.53 -11.68
N PRO A 93 -4.82 -13.20 -12.57
CA PRO A 93 -6.20 -12.94 -12.17
C PRO A 93 -6.80 -14.13 -11.43
N ASN A 94 -7.46 -13.89 -10.30
CA ASN A 94 -8.17 -14.95 -9.58
C ASN A 94 -9.41 -15.36 -10.39
N ARG A 95 -9.50 -16.64 -10.76
CA ARG A 95 -10.57 -17.20 -11.59
C ARG A 95 -11.62 -17.98 -10.79
N ASP A 96 -11.54 -18.00 -9.46
CA ASP A 96 -12.55 -18.63 -8.60
C ASP A 96 -13.76 -17.68 -8.44
N PRO A 97 -14.96 -18.06 -8.92
CA PRO A 97 -16.17 -17.25 -8.81
C PRO A 97 -16.60 -16.96 -7.36
N ASN A 98 -16.09 -17.70 -6.38
CA ASN A 98 -16.38 -17.49 -4.96
C ASN A 98 -15.43 -16.49 -4.29
N SER A 99 -14.38 -16.06 -4.99
CA SER A 99 -13.45 -15.06 -4.47
C SER A 99 -14.00 -13.65 -4.64
N GLN A 100 -13.81 -12.80 -3.62
CA GLN A 100 -14.07 -11.36 -3.72
C GLN A 100 -13.18 -10.67 -4.76
N GLU A 101 -12.04 -11.26 -5.10
CA GLU A 101 -11.12 -10.76 -6.13
C GLU A 101 -11.29 -11.51 -7.46
N PHE A 102 -12.45 -12.14 -7.69
CA PHE A 102 -12.75 -12.85 -8.93
C PHE A 102 -12.71 -11.91 -10.14
N VAL A 103 -11.92 -12.29 -11.15
CA VAL A 103 -11.86 -11.61 -12.43
C VAL A 103 -12.19 -12.61 -13.54
N PRO A 104 -13.31 -12.44 -14.26
CA PRO A 104 -13.69 -13.35 -15.34
C PRO A 104 -12.80 -13.16 -16.57
N PHE A 105 -12.70 -14.22 -17.40
CA PHE A 105 -11.92 -14.17 -18.65
C PHE A 105 -12.45 -13.15 -19.66
N SER A 106 -13.76 -12.85 -19.62
CA SER A 106 -14.38 -11.84 -20.48
C SER A 106 -13.88 -10.42 -20.19
N GLU A 107 -13.52 -10.13 -18.93
CA GLU A 107 -13.07 -8.80 -18.50
C GLU A 107 -11.56 -8.65 -18.63
N TYR A 108 -10.81 -9.72 -18.32
CA TYR A 108 -9.36 -9.73 -18.46
C TYR A 108 -8.89 -11.07 -19.05
N PRO A 109 -8.64 -11.14 -20.38
CA PRO A 109 -8.28 -12.39 -21.04
C PRO A 109 -6.79 -12.77 -20.91
N GLU A 110 -5.92 -11.81 -20.57
CA GLU A 110 -4.48 -12.09 -20.42
C GLU A 110 -4.22 -13.02 -19.22
N LYS A 111 -3.14 -13.81 -19.33
CA LYS A 111 -2.73 -14.75 -18.28
C LYS A 111 -2.18 -14.05 -17.04
N TYR A 112 -1.46 -12.95 -17.25
CA TYR A 112 -0.75 -12.22 -16.21
C TYR A 112 -1.22 -10.76 -16.21
N TYR A 113 -1.27 -10.17 -15.02
CA TYR A 113 -1.33 -8.72 -14.88
C TYR A 113 -0.01 -8.08 -15.31
N PRO A 114 -0.02 -6.79 -15.72
CA PRO A 114 1.22 -6.02 -15.85
C PRO A 114 1.94 -5.93 -14.51
N ASP A 115 3.20 -5.50 -14.50
CA ASP A 115 3.86 -5.14 -13.25
C ASP A 115 3.15 -3.95 -12.60
N TYR A 116 2.90 -4.02 -11.28
CA TYR A 116 2.21 -2.97 -10.53
C TYR A 116 2.76 -2.84 -9.11
N CYS A 117 2.60 -1.67 -8.49
CA CYS A 117 2.95 -1.51 -7.08
C CYS A 117 1.86 -2.09 -6.16
N SER A 118 2.29 -2.83 -5.15
CA SER A 118 1.47 -3.43 -4.09
C SER A 118 0.51 -2.42 -3.48
N ARG A 119 -0.72 -2.87 -3.15
CA ARG A 119 -1.77 -2.00 -2.62
C ARG A 119 -1.38 -1.21 -1.37
N GLU A 120 -0.52 -1.74 -0.53
CA GLU A 120 -0.24 -1.18 0.81
C GLU A 120 0.34 0.22 0.75
N ALA A 121 1.24 0.49 -0.19
CA ALA A 121 1.81 1.81 -0.38
C ALA A 121 2.53 1.96 -1.72
N PHE A 122 2.36 3.12 -2.35
CA PHE A 122 3.14 3.56 -3.49
C PHE A 122 3.19 5.09 -3.57
N VAL A 123 4.22 5.60 -4.23
CA VAL A 123 4.36 7.02 -4.56
C VAL A 123 4.27 7.19 -6.07
N MET A 124 3.60 8.26 -6.50
CA MET A 124 3.68 8.75 -7.86
C MET A 124 4.02 10.23 -7.91
N SER A 125 4.69 10.66 -8.99
CA SER A 125 4.83 12.08 -9.28
C SER A 125 3.52 12.66 -9.82
N GLN A 126 3.38 13.98 -9.72
CA GLN A 126 2.12 14.67 -10.06
C GLN A 126 1.76 14.60 -11.55
N ASP A 127 2.75 14.61 -12.44
CA ASP A 127 2.60 14.37 -13.87
C ASP A 127 2.03 12.96 -14.15
N VAL A 128 2.56 11.93 -13.47
CA VAL A 128 2.04 10.56 -13.56
C VAL A 128 0.59 10.50 -13.08
N ALA A 129 0.27 11.12 -11.95
CA ALA A 129 -1.10 11.17 -11.44
C ALA A 129 -2.08 11.82 -12.44
N ARG A 130 -1.65 12.89 -13.12
CA ARG A 130 -2.44 13.53 -14.19
C ARG A 130 -2.65 12.61 -15.38
N MET A 131 -1.59 11.96 -15.86
CA MET A 131 -1.68 11.03 -16.99
C MET A 131 -2.58 9.83 -16.65
N MET A 132 -2.41 9.25 -15.47
CA MET A 132 -3.26 8.18 -14.95
C MET A 132 -4.73 8.59 -14.87
N TYR A 133 -5.02 9.78 -14.32
CA TYR A 133 -6.39 10.27 -14.21
C TYR A 133 -7.12 10.38 -15.57
N VAL A 134 -6.40 10.71 -16.65
CA VAL A 134 -6.98 10.75 -18.01
C VAL A 134 -7.40 9.37 -18.48
N VAL A 135 -6.58 8.34 -18.24
CA VAL A 135 -6.83 6.97 -18.73
C VAL A 135 -7.72 6.14 -17.81
N PHE A 136 -8.00 6.58 -16.58
CA PHE A 136 -8.87 5.85 -15.64
C PHE A 136 -10.25 5.52 -16.20
N LYS A 137 -10.78 6.36 -17.09
CA LYS A 137 -12.09 6.14 -17.73
C LYS A 137 -12.07 5.05 -18.81
N GLU A 138 -10.88 4.67 -19.27
CA GLU A 138 -10.68 3.73 -20.37
C GLU A 138 -10.42 2.30 -19.86
N VAL A 139 -10.11 2.14 -18.57
CA VAL A 139 -9.74 0.85 -17.97
C VAL A 139 -10.93 0.24 -17.21
N PRO A 140 -11.24 -1.05 -17.41
CA PRO A 140 -12.28 -1.73 -16.64
C PRO A 140 -11.98 -1.76 -15.14
N ILE A 141 -13.00 -1.44 -14.32
CA ILE A 141 -12.87 -1.37 -12.85
C ILE A 141 -13.03 -2.73 -12.14
N ILE A 142 -13.18 -3.83 -12.89
CA ILE A 142 -13.50 -5.19 -12.37
C ILE A 142 -12.24 -5.95 -11.90
N VAL A 143 -11.07 -5.31 -11.93
CA VAL A 143 -9.82 -5.86 -11.38
C VAL A 143 -9.54 -5.27 -9.99
N PRO A 144 -8.68 -5.92 -9.17
CA PRO A 144 -8.20 -5.33 -7.92
C PRO A 144 -7.64 -3.91 -8.11
N ALA A 145 -7.84 -3.03 -7.13
CA ALA A 145 -7.56 -1.60 -7.27
C ALA A 145 -6.07 -1.28 -7.55
N ASP A 146 -5.14 -2.06 -7.01
CA ASP A 146 -3.70 -1.94 -7.28
C ASP A 146 -3.33 -2.43 -8.68
N VAL A 147 -3.94 -3.52 -9.14
CA VAL A 147 -3.85 -4.00 -10.53
C VAL A 147 -4.42 -2.96 -11.49
N PHE A 148 -5.55 -2.32 -11.18
CA PHE A 148 -6.13 -1.24 -11.96
C PHE A 148 -5.12 -0.10 -12.19
N VAL A 149 -4.42 0.34 -11.14
CA VAL A 149 -3.35 1.35 -11.24
C VAL A 149 -2.21 0.84 -12.13
N GLY A 150 -1.83 -0.43 -12.03
CA GLY A 150 -0.83 -1.06 -12.90
C GLY A 150 -1.20 -1.09 -14.38
N ILE A 151 -2.46 -1.40 -14.70
CA ILE A 151 -2.98 -1.36 -16.08
C ILE A 151 -2.94 0.08 -16.60
N CYS A 152 -3.34 1.06 -15.78
CA CYS A 152 -3.25 2.47 -16.13
C CYS A 152 -1.80 2.94 -16.33
N ALA A 153 -0.85 2.45 -15.52
CA ALA A 153 0.57 2.73 -15.71
C ALA A 153 1.06 2.17 -17.06
N LYS A 154 0.72 0.92 -17.37
CA LYS A 154 1.06 0.28 -18.65
C LYS A 154 0.47 1.02 -19.84
N SER A 155 -0.78 1.52 -19.76
CA SER A 155 -1.42 2.22 -20.87
C SER A 155 -0.76 3.55 -21.22
N ILE A 156 -0.16 4.24 -20.23
CA ILE A 156 0.63 5.46 -20.43
C ILE A 156 2.12 5.18 -20.70
N GLY A 157 2.52 3.90 -20.83
CA GLY A 157 3.90 3.51 -21.09
C GLY A 157 4.85 3.60 -19.89
N LEU A 158 4.31 3.70 -18.67
CA LEU A 158 5.07 3.83 -17.44
C LEU A 158 5.37 2.46 -16.81
N ILE A 159 6.62 2.27 -16.40
CA ILE A 159 7.08 1.05 -15.73
C ILE A 159 7.28 1.35 -14.24
N PRO A 160 6.66 0.59 -13.32
CA PRO A 160 6.83 0.84 -11.90
C PRO A 160 8.26 0.52 -11.44
N THR A 161 8.79 1.34 -10.55
CA THR A 161 10.11 1.16 -9.94
C THR A 161 9.98 0.38 -8.63
N HIS A 162 10.69 -0.74 -8.53
CA HIS A 162 10.72 -1.54 -7.30
C HIS A 162 11.62 -0.92 -6.23
N SER A 163 11.10 -0.82 -5.01
CA SER A 163 11.90 -0.54 -3.81
C SER A 163 11.50 -1.48 -2.67
N SER A 164 12.48 -2.24 -2.18
CA SER A 164 12.29 -3.16 -1.04
C SER A 164 12.11 -2.44 0.31
N ARG A 165 12.18 -1.10 0.31
CA ARG A 165 11.92 -0.26 1.48
C ARG A 165 10.41 -0.06 1.70
N PHE A 166 9.58 -0.30 0.69
CA PHE A 166 8.15 -0.46 0.88
C PHE A 166 7.84 -1.89 1.34
N SER A 167 7.22 -2.05 2.51
CA SER A 167 6.73 -3.36 2.95
C SER A 167 5.48 -3.74 2.16
N GLY A 168 5.27 -5.04 1.97
CA GLY A 168 3.94 -5.55 1.59
C GLY A 168 3.09 -5.85 2.83
N LYS A 169 2.02 -6.64 2.66
CA LYS A 169 1.11 -7.06 3.74
C LYS A 169 1.75 -7.66 5.00
N ARG A 170 2.97 -8.17 4.92
CA ARG A 170 3.61 -8.86 6.05
C ARG A 170 4.16 -7.86 7.06
N HIS A 171 3.59 -7.90 8.27
CA HIS A 171 4.09 -7.15 9.41
C HIS A 171 5.60 -7.36 9.63
N ILE A 172 6.34 -6.25 9.71
CA ILE A 172 7.76 -6.25 10.08
C ILE A 172 7.83 -5.90 11.55
N ARG A 173 8.32 -6.82 12.39
CA ARG A 173 8.51 -6.54 13.82
C ARG A 173 9.36 -5.31 14.03
N TYR A 174 9.00 -4.52 15.04
CA TYR A 174 9.76 -3.31 15.35
C TYR A 174 11.25 -3.61 15.62
N ASN A 175 12.11 -2.92 14.87
CA ASN A 175 13.54 -2.82 15.11
C ASN A 175 13.98 -1.41 14.75
N ARG A 176 14.64 -0.76 15.70
CA ARG A 176 15.12 0.62 15.60
C ARG A 176 15.76 0.96 14.25
N CYS A 177 16.81 0.23 13.85
CA CYS A 177 17.58 0.59 12.66
C CYS A 177 16.92 0.16 11.35
N CYS A 178 16.12 -0.93 11.38
CA CYS A 178 15.30 -1.29 10.24
C CYS A 178 14.23 -0.21 9.96
N TYR A 179 13.53 0.26 10.99
CA TYR A 179 12.48 1.27 10.88
C TYR A 179 13.00 2.64 10.44
N LYS A 180 14.26 2.97 10.76
CA LYS A 180 14.95 4.15 10.20
C LYS A 180 15.25 4.02 8.70
N PHE A 181 15.39 2.79 8.19
CA PHE A 181 15.73 2.52 6.79
C PHE A 181 14.51 2.28 5.90
N ILE A 182 13.54 1.48 6.32
CA ILE A 182 12.32 1.20 5.52
C ILE A 182 11.43 2.44 5.41
N PHE A 183 10.65 2.52 4.34
CA PHE A 183 9.65 3.57 4.14
C PHE A 183 8.34 3.21 4.81
N THR A 184 7.92 1.94 4.73
CA THR A 184 6.65 1.49 5.28
C THR A 184 6.75 0.16 6.01
N SER A 185 5.83 -0.08 6.95
CA SER A 185 5.63 -1.37 7.64
C SER A 185 4.14 -1.60 7.87
N SER A 186 3.62 -2.80 7.59
CA SER A 186 2.20 -3.11 7.80
C SER A 186 1.90 -3.54 9.24
N GLU A 187 0.65 -3.35 9.66
CA GLU A 187 0.07 -3.78 10.93
C GLU A 187 0.93 -3.43 12.17
N PRO A 188 1.44 -2.19 12.33
CA PRO A 188 2.14 -1.84 13.57
C PRO A 188 1.15 -1.97 14.74
N THR A 189 1.55 -2.65 15.81
CA THR A 189 0.70 -2.68 17.02
C THR A 189 0.57 -1.28 17.62
N ASP A 190 -0.50 -1.02 18.36
CA ASP A 190 -0.72 0.25 19.08
C ASP A 190 0.46 0.65 19.98
N ALA A 191 1.25 -0.33 20.42
CA ALA A 191 2.46 -0.12 21.20
C ALA A 191 3.69 0.18 20.32
N GLU A 192 3.79 -0.40 19.13
CA GLU A 192 4.91 -0.21 18.21
C GLU A 192 4.85 1.13 17.48
N MET A 193 3.65 1.58 17.08
CA MET A 193 3.52 2.80 16.28
C MET A 193 4.10 4.04 16.98
N PRO A 194 3.80 4.34 18.26
CA PRO A 194 4.40 5.46 18.97
C PRO A 194 5.91 5.32 19.15
N LEU A 195 6.41 4.09 19.34
CA LEU A 195 7.86 3.81 19.47
C LEU A 195 8.58 4.10 18.16
N ALA A 196 8.03 3.61 17.04
CA ALA A 196 8.56 3.86 15.71
C ALA A 196 8.57 5.35 15.37
N TRP A 197 7.47 6.05 15.64
CA TRP A 197 7.38 7.51 15.43
C TRP A 197 8.38 8.30 16.30
N LYS A 198 8.55 7.91 17.56
CA LYS A 198 9.56 8.51 18.43
C LYS A 198 10.97 8.29 17.88
N GLU A 199 11.26 7.08 17.39
CA GLU A 199 12.58 6.71 16.90
C GLU A 199 12.96 7.45 15.61
N ILE A 200 12.04 7.62 14.66
CA ILE A 200 12.35 8.34 13.41
C ILE A 200 12.53 9.85 13.62
N ASN A 201 11.90 10.42 14.66
CA ASN A 201 11.95 11.87 14.92
C ASN A 201 13.01 12.30 15.94
N SER A 202 13.37 11.43 16.87
CA SER A 202 14.24 11.78 18.02
C SER A 202 15.28 10.73 18.37
N GLY A 203 15.28 9.60 17.67
CA GLY A 203 16.20 8.50 17.90
C GLY A 203 17.60 8.80 17.42
N LYS A 204 18.61 8.21 18.08
CA LYS A 204 20.02 8.33 17.67
C LYS A 204 20.20 7.84 16.22
N GLU A 205 21.27 8.23 15.56
CA GLU A 205 21.60 7.60 14.27
C GLU A 205 22.02 6.13 14.45
N CYS A 206 21.84 5.34 13.40
CA CYS A 206 22.35 3.97 13.34
C CYS A 206 23.63 3.95 12.53
N THR A 207 24.66 3.29 13.05
CA THR A 207 25.86 3.00 12.26
C THR A 207 25.54 2.06 11.09
N LEU A 208 26.44 1.96 10.12
CA LEU A 208 26.28 1.04 8.99
C LEU A 208 26.11 -0.42 9.44
N LEU A 209 26.85 -0.83 10.47
CA LEU A 209 26.78 -2.20 11.00
C LEU A 209 25.46 -2.46 11.75
N GLU A 210 25.00 -1.51 12.56
CA GLU A 210 23.68 -1.60 13.22
C GLU A 210 22.54 -1.61 12.21
N THR A 211 22.66 -0.83 11.14
CA THR A 211 21.68 -0.80 10.04
C THR A 211 21.65 -2.15 9.32
N TYR A 212 22.82 -2.67 8.93
CA TYR A 212 22.93 -3.98 8.29
C TYR A 212 22.35 -5.09 9.16
N TYR A 213 22.76 -5.15 10.43
CA TYR A 213 22.23 -6.12 11.39
C TYR A 213 20.71 -5.97 11.56
N GLY A 214 20.21 -4.75 11.74
CA GLY A 214 18.78 -4.47 11.89
C GLY A 214 17.96 -4.93 10.69
N LEU A 215 18.43 -4.70 9.46
CA LEU A 215 17.77 -5.14 8.23
C LEU A 215 17.75 -6.66 8.09
N VAL A 216 18.88 -7.32 8.37
CA VAL A 216 18.96 -8.79 8.36
C VAL A 216 18.04 -9.39 9.41
N SER A 217 18.10 -8.90 10.65
CA SER A 217 17.25 -9.37 11.74
C SER A 217 15.77 -9.21 11.43
N CYS A 218 15.35 -8.06 10.88
CA CYS A 218 13.95 -7.86 10.52
C CYS A 218 13.47 -8.80 9.44
N LYS A 219 14.25 -8.94 8.37
CA LYS A 219 13.89 -9.84 7.27
C LYS A 219 13.77 -11.29 7.77
N LEU A 220 14.69 -11.74 8.61
CA LEU A 220 14.65 -13.07 9.22
C LEU A 220 13.43 -13.24 10.15
N LEU A 221 13.16 -12.27 11.03
CA LEU A 221 12.03 -12.34 11.95
C LEU A 221 10.69 -12.31 11.22
N THR A 222 10.53 -11.45 10.21
CA THR A 222 9.34 -11.41 9.35
C THR A 222 9.14 -12.75 8.63
N TYR A 223 10.22 -13.39 8.17
CA TYR A 223 10.14 -14.72 7.57
C TYR A 223 9.70 -15.79 8.59
N LEU A 224 10.31 -15.80 9.77
CA LEU A 224 9.95 -16.74 10.85
C LEU A 224 8.50 -16.57 11.32
N ASP A 225 8.01 -15.35 11.37
CA ASP A 225 6.61 -15.06 11.72
C ASP A 225 5.64 -15.50 10.65
N SER A 226 6.00 -15.30 9.38
CA SER A 226 5.24 -15.85 8.25
C SER A 226 5.18 -17.37 8.34
N PHE A 227 6.28 -18.03 8.69
CA PHE A 227 6.35 -19.49 8.83
C PHE A 227 5.48 -19.99 9.99
N LYS A 228 5.55 -19.34 11.16
CA LYS A 228 4.70 -19.66 12.31
C LYS A 228 3.20 -19.48 12.00
N ARG A 229 2.84 -18.37 11.35
CA ARG A 229 1.44 -18.11 10.93
C ARG A 229 0.95 -19.17 9.94
N PHE A 230 1.77 -19.55 8.97
CA PHE A 230 1.45 -20.62 8.03
C PHE A 230 1.19 -21.95 8.75
N HIS A 231 2.13 -22.38 9.61
CA HIS A 231 1.97 -23.63 10.37
C HIS A 231 0.75 -23.62 11.30
N MET A 232 0.48 -22.50 11.98
CA MET A 232 -0.67 -22.40 12.88
C MET A 232 -1.99 -22.36 12.11
N GLY A 233 -2.02 -21.78 10.90
CA GLY A 233 -3.14 -21.85 9.97
C GLY A 233 -3.39 -23.27 9.46
N THR A 234 -2.34 -24.01 9.09
CA THR A 234 -2.45 -25.42 8.70
C THR A 234 -2.97 -26.30 9.84
N ILE A 235 -2.51 -26.07 11.08
CA ILE A 235 -3.00 -26.82 12.26
C ILE A 235 -4.48 -26.51 12.54
N LYS A 236 -4.91 -25.23 12.44
CA LYS A 236 -6.32 -24.86 12.62
C LYS A 236 -7.22 -25.45 11.52
N ASN A 237 -6.77 -25.42 10.27
CA ASN A 237 -7.54 -26.00 9.15
C ASN A 237 -7.64 -27.52 9.26
N ASN A 238 -6.58 -28.19 9.72
CA ASN A 238 -6.60 -29.62 10.00
C ASN A 238 -7.44 -29.97 11.23
N ALA A 239 -7.50 -29.10 12.25
CA ALA A 239 -8.38 -29.30 13.41
C ALA A 239 -9.87 -29.16 13.03
N MET A 240 -10.21 -28.25 12.10
CA MET A 240 -11.58 -28.10 11.59
C MET A 240 -12.00 -29.23 10.62
N SER A 241 -11.06 -29.99 10.05
CA SER A 241 -11.38 -31.13 9.17
C SER A 241 -11.52 -32.48 9.89
N TYR A 242 -11.40 -32.50 11.23
CA TYR A 242 -11.54 -33.71 12.05
C TYR A 242 -12.84 -33.71 12.90
N ASP A 243 -13.69 -32.69 12.75
CA ASP A 243 -14.97 -32.54 13.46
C ASP A 243 -16.21 -32.77 12.57
N ASP A 244 -16.08 -33.46 11.42
CA ASP A 244 -17.20 -33.96 10.59
C ASP A 244 -17.31 -35.50 10.62
#